data_AF-A0A831SUW9-F1
#
_entry.id   AF-A0A831SUW9-F1
#
_cell.length_a   1.000
_cell.length_b   1.000
_cell.length_c   1.000
_cell.angle_alpha   90.00
_cell.angle_beta   90.00
_cell.angle_gamma   90.00
#
_symmetry.space_group_name_H-M   'P 1'
#
loop_
_entity.id
_entity.type
_entity.pdbx_description
1 polymer ?
#
loop_
_entity_poly.entity_id
_entity_poly.type
_entity_poly.pdbx_seq_one_letter_code
_entity_poly.pdbx_strand_id
1 'polypeptide(L)'
;MQDTLCEQQRMIAIGDIHGCRQTLEQLIETLAPRPDDQLVFLGDYIDRGPDSKGVIDYLLQLRRTFRCFFLMGNHELMFLDYLESGDPGTWLDNGGRETLASYTVQDGHHLPEAHIDFMKACSYILETEHFVFVHGGLDPEMSIQDNRRYMQPADFCWIRTHLRRSYVETRRYNWKKTVVCGHTPSPDIINLGKLISLDTGCVYDGTDSLGKLSAVILPERKVIQVSNQDR
;
A
#
# COMPACT_ATOMS: atom_id res chain seq x y z
N MET A 1 -24.38 2.21 2.27
CA MET A 1 -23.77 1.91 0.95
C MET A 1 -22.28 2.04 1.14
N GLN A 2 -21.51 0.98 0.91
CA GLN A 2 -20.05 1.11 0.86
C GLN A 2 -19.72 2.00 -0.33
N ASP A 3 -18.99 3.07 -0.09
CA ASP A 3 -18.51 3.94 -1.15
C ASP A 3 -17.63 3.12 -2.09
N THR A 4 -18.02 3.04 -3.37
CA THR A 4 -17.26 2.34 -4.41
C THR A 4 -16.36 3.31 -5.14
N LEU A 5 -15.15 2.84 -5.49
CA LEU A 5 -14.18 3.59 -6.30
C LEU A 5 -14.76 3.85 -7.71
N CYS A 6 -14.64 5.07 -8.20
CA CYS A 6 -15.31 5.56 -9.41
C CYS A 6 -14.28 6.10 -10.42
N GLU A 7 -14.16 5.50 -11.61
CA GLU A 7 -13.15 5.95 -12.60
C GLU A 7 -13.50 7.26 -13.29
N GLN A 8 -14.75 7.72 -13.20
CA GLN A 8 -15.15 9.03 -13.70
C GLN A 8 -14.57 10.17 -12.85
N GLN A 9 -14.05 9.85 -11.66
CA GLN A 9 -13.34 10.77 -10.78
C GLN A 9 -11.84 10.44 -10.79
N ARG A 10 -11.01 11.46 -10.57
CA ARG A 10 -9.55 11.29 -10.52
C ARG A 10 -9.18 10.41 -9.33
N MET A 11 -8.39 9.37 -9.59
CA MET A 11 -7.89 8.44 -8.57
C MET A 11 -6.40 8.68 -8.35
N ILE A 12 -5.96 8.68 -7.11
CA ILE A 12 -4.56 8.88 -6.74
C ILE A 12 -4.13 7.66 -5.92
N ALA A 13 -3.36 6.77 -6.52
CA ALA A 13 -2.81 5.62 -5.81
C ALA A 13 -1.47 5.97 -5.17
N ILE A 14 -1.27 5.58 -3.92
CA ILE A 14 -0.11 5.92 -3.08
C ILE A 14 0.51 4.61 -2.59
N GLY A 15 1.82 4.46 -2.81
CA GLY A 15 2.59 3.27 -2.43
C GLY A 15 2.83 3.14 -0.91
N ASP A 16 3.71 2.21 -0.58
CA ASP A 16 4.04 1.74 0.77
C ASP A 16 4.65 2.86 1.63
N ILE A 17 4.06 3.09 2.81
CA ILE A 17 4.36 4.24 3.67
C ILE A 17 5.33 3.85 4.79
N HIS A 18 5.13 2.68 5.41
CA HIS A 18 6.00 2.13 6.45
C HIS A 18 6.38 3.12 7.55
N GLY A 19 5.39 3.71 8.22
CA GLY A 19 5.65 4.63 9.34
C GLY A 19 6.30 5.98 8.97
N CYS A 20 6.45 6.31 7.68
CA CYS A 20 7.00 7.59 7.23
C CYS A 20 5.93 8.70 7.17
N ARG A 21 5.49 9.19 8.34
CA ARG A 21 4.42 10.19 8.44
C ARG A 21 4.77 11.51 7.75
N GLN A 22 5.94 12.08 7.99
CA GLN A 22 6.32 13.39 7.44
C GLN A 22 6.40 13.33 5.91
N THR A 23 6.91 12.23 5.37
CA THR A 23 6.98 11.98 3.94
C THR A 23 5.58 11.84 3.33
N LEU A 24 4.67 11.15 4.01
CA LEU A 24 3.26 11.06 3.60
C LEU A 24 2.57 12.43 3.60
N GLU A 25 2.75 13.23 4.66
CA GLU A 25 2.21 14.60 4.74
C GLU A 25 2.72 15.44 3.57
N GLN A 26 4.03 15.44 3.31
CA GLN A 26 4.63 16.16 2.19
C GLN A 26 4.10 15.69 0.83
N LEU A 27 3.90 14.39 0.63
CA LEU A 27 3.35 13.86 -0.61
C LEU A 27 1.91 14.37 -0.81
N ILE A 28 1.07 14.31 0.22
CA ILE A 28 -0.32 14.79 0.14
C ILE A 28 -0.36 16.29 -0.14
N GLU A 29 0.50 17.09 0.48
CA GLU A 29 0.64 18.52 0.16
C GLU A 29 1.04 18.74 -1.30
N THR A 30 2.03 17.98 -1.79
CA THR A 30 2.54 18.08 -3.17
C THR A 30 1.49 17.66 -4.21
N LEU A 31 0.69 16.63 -3.89
CA LEU A 31 -0.42 16.16 -4.72
C LEU A 31 -1.55 17.18 -4.81
N ALA A 32 -1.75 17.96 -3.73
CA ALA A 32 -2.87 18.89 -3.54
C ALA A 32 -4.22 18.28 -4.01
N PRO A 33 -4.72 17.21 -3.35
CA PRO A 33 -5.95 16.56 -3.75
C PRO A 33 -7.14 17.53 -3.74
N ARG A 34 -8.01 17.38 -4.72
CA ARG A 34 -9.28 18.10 -4.83
C ARG A 34 -10.36 17.36 -4.05
N PRO A 35 -11.44 18.04 -3.63
CA PRO A 35 -12.51 17.42 -2.84
C PRO A 35 -13.16 16.19 -3.50
N ASP A 36 -13.15 16.10 -4.84
CA ASP A 36 -13.72 15.02 -5.63
C ASP A 36 -12.72 13.90 -5.96
N ASP A 37 -11.44 14.05 -5.62
CA ASP A 37 -10.45 13.02 -5.83
C ASP A 37 -10.64 11.85 -4.86
N GLN A 38 -10.21 10.67 -5.30
CA GLN A 38 -10.21 9.45 -4.51
C GLN A 38 -8.77 9.03 -4.23
N LEU A 39 -8.42 8.86 -2.96
CA LEU A 39 -7.09 8.42 -2.53
C LEU A 39 -7.11 6.91 -2.31
N VAL A 40 -6.24 6.18 -2.99
CA VAL A 40 -6.11 4.72 -2.87
C VAL A 40 -4.75 4.41 -2.27
N PHE A 41 -4.72 3.98 -1.01
CA PHE A 41 -3.49 3.61 -0.33
C PHE A 41 -3.25 2.12 -0.48
N LEU A 42 -2.04 1.74 -0.89
CA LEU A 42 -1.75 0.39 -1.36
C LEU A 42 -1.36 -0.62 -0.27
N GLY A 43 -1.49 -0.27 1.02
CA GLY A 43 -1.08 -1.11 2.15
C GLY A 43 0.30 -0.72 2.71
N ASP A 44 0.76 -1.47 3.71
CA ASP A 44 2.04 -1.29 4.39
C ASP A 44 2.18 0.14 4.95
N TYR A 45 1.26 0.47 5.85
CA TYR A 45 1.20 1.72 6.60
C TYR A 45 2.14 1.70 7.81
N ILE A 46 2.28 0.52 8.43
CA ILE A 46 3.04 0.32 9.65
C ILE A 46 4.40 -0.32 9.38
N ASP A 47 5.16 -0.49 10.45
CA ASP A 47 6.46 -1.14 10.52
C ASP A 47 7.61 -0.37 9.86
N ARG A 48 8.83 -0.70 10.28
CA ARG A 48 10.13 -0.21 9.79
C ARG A 48 10.42 1.27 10.07
N GLY A 49 9.52 2.18 9.70
CA GLY A 49 9.71 3.60 9.92
C GLY A 49 9.31 4.03 11.32
N PRO A 50 9.65 5.27 11.71
CA PRO A 50 9.64 5.69 13.10
C PRO A 50 8.24 5.98 13.67
N ASP A 51 7.24 6.26 12.83
CA ASP A 51 5.97 6.84 13.27
C ASP A 51 4.72 6.13 12.68
N SER A 52 4.63 4.81 12.84
CA SER A 52 3.44 4.04 12.43
C SER A 52 2.16 4.55 13.08
N LYS A 53 2.19 4.92 14.37
CA LYS A 53 1.04 5.54 15.06
C LYS A 53 0.57 6.80 14.34
N GLY A 54 1.50 7.72 14.07
CA GLY A 54 1.19 8.99 13.43
C GLY A 54 0.67 8.82 11.99
N VAL A 55 1.17 7.83 11.24
CA VAL A 55 0.62 7.48 9.92
C VAL A 55 -0.85 7.10 10.05
N ILE A 56 -1.22 6.18 10.94
CA ILE A 56 -2.62 5.75 11.09
C ILE A 56 -3.51 6.91 11.55
N ASP A 57 -3.05 7.73 12.50
CA ASP A 57 -3.76 8.95 12.94
C ASP A 57 -4.05 9.88 11.74
N TYR A 58 -3.05 10.12 10.90
CA TYR A 58 -3.17 10.99 9.73
C TYR A 58 -4.11 10.41 8.67
N LEU A 59 -4.05 9.11 8.38
CA LEU A 59 -4.97 8.45 7.44
C LEU A 59 -6.43 8.50 7.94
N LEU A 60 -6.65 8.32 9.25
CA LEU A 60 -7.96 8.47 9.90
C LEU A 60 -8.49 9.90 9.83
N GLN A 61 -7.61 10.91 9.85
CA GLN A 61 -7.97 12.30 9.61
C GLN A 61 -8.30 12.54 8.13
N LEU A 62 -7.46 12.08 7.19
CA LEU A 62 -7.66 12.27 5.75
C LEU A 62 -9.00 11.72 5.27
N ARG A 63 -9.41 10.55 5.75
CA ARG A 63 -10.71 9.93 5.35
C ARG A 63 -11.93 10.74 5.79
N ARG A 64 -11.78 11.74 6.67
CA ARG A 64 -12.86 12.68 7.02
C ARG A 64 -13.05 13.77 5.98
N THR A 65 -12.03 14.02 5.16
CA THR A 65 -11.99 15.10 4.16
C THR A 65 -12.07 14.57 2.75
N PHE A 66 -11.43 13.44 2.46
CA PHE A 66 -11.35 12.82 1.13
C PHE A 66 -11.96 11.43 1.13
N ARG A 67 -12.35 10.96 -0.05
CA ARG A 67 -12.74 9.56 -0.27
C ARG A 67 -11.47 8.71 -0.29
N CYS A 68 -11.19 8.05 0.83
CA CYS A 68 -10.01 7.20 0.98
C CYS A 68 -10.38 5.72 0.90
N PHE A 69 -9.55 4.95 0.20
CA PHE A 69 -9.62 3.51 0.08
C PHE A 69 -8.30 2.92 0.55
N PHE A 70 -8.36 1.94 1.44
CA PHE A 70 -7.19 1.38 2.11
C PHE A 70 -7.08 -0.09 1.77
N LEU A 71 -5.95 -0.50 1.18
CA LEU A 71 -5.64 -1.90 0.96
C LEU A 71 -4.93 -2.52 2.17
N MET A 72 -5.08 -3.83 2.32
CA MET A 72 -4.35 -4.62 3.31
C MET A 72 -2.93 -4.84 2.81
N GLY A 73 -1.93 -4.38 3.56
CA GLY A 73 -0.53 -4.74 3.37
C GLY A 73 -0.19 -6.07 4.03
N ASN A 74 0.95 -6.67 3.67
CA ASN A 74 1.42 -7.85 4.38
C ASN A 74 1.88 -7.54 5.80
N HIS A 75 2.28 -6.29 6.07
CA HIS A 75 2.66 -5.84 7.41
C HIS A 75 1.47 -5.73 8.35
N GLU A 76 0.36 -5.12 7.89
CA GLU A 76 -0.89 -5.12 8.67
C GLU A 76 -1.41 -6.54 8.89
N LEU A 77 -1.31 -7.42 7.89
CA LEU A 77 -1.71 -8.82 8.01
C LEU A 77 -0.91 -9.55 9.10
N MET A 78 0.42 -9.47 9.05
CA MET A 78 1.29 -10.07 10.07
C MET A 78 0.98 -9.53 11.48
N PHE A 79 0.71 -8.23 11.60
CA PHE A 79 0.35 -7.64 12.88
C PHE A 79 -1.00 -8.18 13.41
N LEU A 80 -2.02 -8.28 12.56
CA LEU A 80 -3.32 -8.82 12.94
C LEU A 80 -3.24 -10.31 13.32
N ASP A 81 -2.45 -11.10 12.58
CA ASP A 81 -2.19 -12.51 12.89
C ASP A 81 -1.49 -12.66 14.25
N TYR A 82 -0.56 -11.76 14.58
CA TYR A 82 0.07 -11.69 15.90
C TYR A 82 -0.96 -11.38 17.00
N LEU A 83 -1.86 -10.41 16.80
CA LEU A 83 -2.89 -10.08 17.79
C LEU A 83 -3.85 -11.25 18.07
N GLU A 84 -4.12 -12.09 17.07
CA GLU A 84 -4.99 -13.26 17.22
C GLU A 84 -4.26 -14.44 17.86
N SER A 85 -3.03 -14.73 17.42
CA SER A 85 -2.29 -15.92 17.84
C SER A 85 -1.47 -15.72 19.12
N GLY A 86 -1.10 -14.48 19.43
CA GLY A 86 -0.11 -14.13 20.46
C GLY A 86 1.34 -14.44 20.09
N ASP A 87 1.59 -15.06 18.93
CA ASP A 87 2.93 -15.35 18.41
C ASP A 87 3.32 -14.27 17.39
N PRO A 88 4.37 -13.48 17.65
CA PRO A 88 4.80 -12.46 16.69
C PRO A 88 5.37 -13.05 15.40
N GLY A 89 5.70 -14.34 15.34
CA GLY A 89 6.32 -14.97 14.17
C GLY A 89 7.53 -14.16 13.69
N THR A 90 7.54 -13.77 12.42
CA THR A 90 8.58 -12.89 11.85
C THR A 90 8.24 -11.40 11.89
N TRP A 91 7.08 -11.00 12.41
CA TRP A 91 6.59 -9.61 12.35
C TRP A 91 7.54 -8.63 13.03
N LEU A 92 7.99 -8.95 14.26
CA LEU A 92 8.90 -8.08 15.01
C LEU A 92 10.20 -7.82 14.27
N ASP A 93 10.73 -8.83 13.58
CA ASP A 93 11.99 -8.72 12.82
C ASP A 93 11.78 -8.05 11.45
N ASN A 94 10.53 -7.90 11.00
CA ASN A 94 10.17 -7.16 9.79
C ASN A 94 9.77 -5.71 10.05
N GLY A 95 10.07 -5.17 11.23
CA GLY A 95 9.82 -3.77 11.57
C GLY A 95 8.69 -3.55 12.57
N GLY A 96 8.12 -4.63 13.11
CA GLY A 96 7.07 -4.54 14.14
C GLY A 96 7.55 -3.88 15.44
N ARG A 97 8.86 -3.90 15.73
CA ARG A 97 9.44 -3.23 16.90
C ARG A 97 9.28 -1.71 16.83
N GLU A 98 9.50 -1.13 15.65
CA GLU A 98 9.33 0.28 15.38
C GLU A 98 7.85 0.68 15.48
N THR A 99 6.93 -0.18 15.03
CA THR A 99 5.50 -0.01 15.28
C THR A 99 5.22 0.09 16.77
N LEU A 100 5.62 -0.90 17.59
CA LEU A 100 5.39 -0.87 19.04
C LEU A 100 6.01 0.36 19.72
N ALA A 101 7.23 0.72 19.30
CA ALA A 101 7.92 1.91 19.80
C ALA A 101 7.14 3.20 19.51
N SER A 102 6.56 3.34 18.31
CA SER A 102 5.76 4.52 17.92
C SER A 102 4.49 4.69 18.78
N TYR A 103 3.97 3.59 19.35
CA TYR A 103 2.85 3.62 20.30
C TYR A 103 3.29 3.70 21.77
N THR A 104 4.59 3.66 22.06
CA THR A 104 5.16 3.60 23.43
C THR A 104 4.61 2.41 24.24
N VAL A 105 4.47 1.25 23.60
CA VAL A 105 3.97 0.01 24.21
C VAL A 105 4.98 -1.12 24.07
N GLN A 106 4.83 -2.16 24.90
CA GLN A 106 5.68 -3.36 24.85
C GLN A 106 5.09 -4.46 23.95
N ASP A 107 3.78 -4.41 23.68
CA ASP A 107 3.04 -5.39 22.91
C ASP A 107 1.90 -4.74 22.12
N GLY A 108 1.34 -5.47 21.17
CA GLY A 108 0.30 -4.95 20.27
C GLY A 108 -1.09 -4.84 20.89
N HIS A 109 -1.34 -5.47 22.04
CA HIS A 109 -2.68 -5.59 22.63
C HIS A 109 -3.17 -4.31 23.29
N HIS A 110 -2.29 -3.33 23.47
CA HIS A 110 -2.59 -2.03 24.07
C HIS A 110 -2.76 -0.90 23.05
N LEU A 111 -2.79 -1.22 21.75
CA LEU A 111 -3.05 -0.22 20.70
C LEU A 111 -4.51 0.27 20.77
N PRO A 112 -4.78 1.52 20.33
CA PRO A 112 -6.14 2.03 20.27
C PRO A 112 -7.04 1.16 19.38
N GLU A 113 -8.23 0.81 19.87
CA GLU A 113 -9.20 -0.02 19.14
C GLU A 113 -9.49 0.53 17.73
N ALA A 114 -9.62 1.86 17.60
CA ALA A 114 -9.85 2.52 16.31
C ALA A 114 -8.74 2.25 15.26
N HIS A 115 -7.51 1.99 15.68
CA HIS A 115 -6.38 1.70 14.79
C HIS A 115 -6.43 0.23 14.36
N ILE A 116 -6.76 -0.66 15.28
CA ILE A 116 -6.98 -2.09 15.00
C ILE A 116 -8.17 -2.25 14.04
N ASP A 117 -9.27 -1.55 14.30
CA ASP A 117 -10.47 -1.54 13.45
C ASP A 117 -10.18 -0.95 12.07
N PHE A 118 -9.32 0.07 11.98
CA PHE A 118 -8.84 0.59 10.70
C PHE A 118 -8.15 -0.50 9.88
N MET A 119 -7.18 -1.22 10.47
CA MET A 119 -6.46 -2.29 9.77
C MET A 119 -7.39 -3.44 9.38
N LYS A 120 -8.31 -3.85 10.27
CA LYS A 120 -9.32 -4.89 9.98
C LYS A 120 -10.29 -4.50 8.86
N ALA A 121 -10.50 -3.21 8.62
CA ALA A 121 -11.37 -2.70 7.57
C ALA A 121 -10.70 -2.59 6.19
N CYS A 122 -9.37 -2.79 6.11
CA CYS A 122 -8.63 -2.73 4.85
C CYS A 122 -9.10 -3.82 3.87
N SER A 123 -9.20 -3.45 2.59
CA SER A 123 -9.60 -4.37 1.52
C SER A 123 -8.39 -5.10 0.94
N TYR A 124 -8.53 -6.37 0.54
CA TYR A 124 -7.43 -7.07 -0.14
C TYR A 124 -7.30 -6.70 -1.62
N ILE A 125 -8.42 -6.27 -2.24
CA ILE A 125 -8.48 -5.93 -3.65
C ILE A 125 -9.55 -4.88 -3.88
N LEU A 126 -9.24 -3.87 -4.68
CA LEU A 126 -10.20 -2.90 -5.21
C LEU A 126 -10.17 -2.99 -6.72
N GLU A 127 -11.33 -2.89 -7.34
CA GLU A 127 -11.46 -3.09 -8.78
C GLU A 127 -12.44 -2.10 -9.37
N THR A 128 -12.05 -1.55 -10.51
CA THR A 128 -12.84 -0.65 -11.33
C THR A 128 -12.92 -1.21 -12.75
N GLU A 129 -13.45 -0.49 -13.73
CA GLU A 129 -13.60 -0.99 -15.10
C GLU A 129 -12.24 -1.33 -15.75
N HIS A 130 -11.24 -0.48 -15.57
CA HIS A 130 -9.92 -0.53 -16.22
C HIS A 130 -8.74 -0.78 -15.27
N PHE A 131 -8.94 -0.66 -13.95
CA PHE A 131 -7.89 -0.83 -12.95
C PHE A 131 -8.23 -1.89 -11.90
N VAL A 132 -7.18 -2.52 -11.36
CA VAL A 132 -7.21 -3.34 -10.15
C VAL A 132 -6.12 -2.83 -9.23
N PHE A 133 -6.47 -2.54 -7.99
CA PHE A 133 -5.54 -2.15 -6.95
C PHE A 133 -5.40 -3.31 -5.96
N VAL A 134 -4.16 -3.68 -5.69
CA VAL A 134 -3.80 -4.81 -4.83
C VAL A 134 -2.43 -4.53 -4.22
N HIS A 135 -2.16 -4.95 -2.99
CA HIS A 135 -0.89 -4.62 -2.32
C HIS A 135 0.31 -5.32 -2.99
N GLY A 136 0.38 -6.65 -2.90
CA GLY A 136 1.47 -7.44 -3.46
C GLY A 136 1.41 -7.50 -4.98
N GLY A 137 0.29 -7.97 -5.51
CA GLY A 137 0.09 -8.16 -6.94
C GLY A 137 -0.83 -9.33 -7.25
N LEU A 138 -0.86 -9.72 -8.52
CA LEU A 138 -1.58 -10.89 -8.99
C LEU A 138 -0.63 -11.86 -9.69
N ASP A 139 -1.03 -13.12 -9.80
CA ASP A 139 -0.36 -14.08 -10.67
C ASP A 139 -0.52 -13.63 -12.14
N PRO A 140 0.59 -13.42 -12.88
CA PRO A 140 0.57 -12.95 -14.26
C PRO A 140 0.06 -13.98 -15.27
N GLU A 141 0.04 -15.27 -14.92
CA GLU A 141 -0.42 -16.37 -15.78
C GLU A 141 -1.94 -16.60 -15.69
N MET A 142 -2.57 -16.08 -14.64
CA MET A 142 -4.00 -16.17 -14.42
C MET A 142 -4.73 -14.91 -14.88
N SER A 143 -5.99 -15.05 -15.28
CA SER A 143 -6.86 -13.88 -15.41
C SER A 143 -7.11 -13.26 -14.01
N ILE A 144 -7.59 -12.02 -13.96
CA ILE A 144 -7.98 -11.37 -12.69
C ILE A 144 -9.08 -12.19 -11.99
N GLN A 145 -10.03 -12.73 -12.76
CA GLN A 145 -11.09 -13.58 -12.23
C GLN A 145 -10.56 -14.89 -11.65
N ASP A 146 -9.58 -15.51 -12.31
CA ASP A 146 -8.98 -16.76 -11.82
C ASP A 146 -8.13 -16.53 -10.58
N ASN A 147 -7.37 -15.44 -10.52
CA ASN A 147 -6.69 -15.02 -9.29
C ASN A 147 -7.69 -14.95 -8.11
N ARG A 148 -8.82 -14.25 -8.30
CA ARG A 148 -9.88 -14.14 -7.28
C ARG A 148 -10.57 -15.45 -6.93
N ARG A 149 -10.57 -16.41 -7.86
CA ARG A 149 -11.23 -17.71 -7.69
C ARG A 149 -10.37 -18.71 -6.94
N TYR A 150 -9.05 -18.71 -7.19
CA TYR A 150 -8.15 -19.76 -6.73
C TYR A 150 -7.21 -19.33 -5.61
N MET A 151 -6.94 -18.03 -5.45
CA MET A 151 -6.09 -17.52 -4.37
C MET A 151 -6.94 -17.11 -3.16
N GLN A 152 -6.35 -17.18 -1.97
CA GLN A 152 -6.92 -16.58 -0.76
C GLN A 152 -6.65 -15.08 -0.74
N PRO A 153 -7.53 -14.27 -0.11
CA PRO A 153 -7.33 -12.82 -0.03
C PRO A 153 -5.95 -12.42 0.53
N ALA A 154 -5.46 -13.14 1.54
CA ALA A 154 -4.15 -12.92 2.13
C ALA A 154 -2.99 -13.08 1.13
N ASP A 155 -3.10 -13.98 0.14
CA ASP A 155 -2.05 -14.21 -0.86
C ASP A 155 -1.76 -12.95 -1.68
N PHE A 156 -2.78 -12.12 -1.91
CA PHE A 156 -2.65 -10.85 -2.64
C PHE A 156 -1.73 -9.85 -1.95
N CYS A 157 -1.43 -10.03 -0.66
CA CYS A 157 -0.48 -9.19 0.06
C CYS A 157 0.98 -9.59 -0.23
N TRP A 158 1.24 -10.78 -0.80
CA TRP A 158 2.59 -11.35 -0.87
C TRP A 158 3.09 -11.63 -2.29
N ILE A 159 2.21 -11.61 -3.30
CA ILE A 159 2.56 -12.03 -4.66
C ILE A 159 3.59 -11.07 -5.28
N ARG A 160 4.71 -11.62 -5.77
CA ARG A 160 5.77 -10.88 -6.50
C ARG A 160 6.07 -11.43 -7.89
N THR A 161 5.38 -12.50 -8.31
CA THR A 161 5.71 -13.26 -9.54
C THR A 161 5.64 -12.42 -10.81
N HIS A 162 4.72 -11.46 -10.86
CA HIS A 162 4.56 -10.52 -11.98
C HIS A 162 5.74 -9.55 -12.18
N LEU A 163 6.61 -9.40 -11.18
CA LEU A 163 7.84 -8.59 -11.27
C LEU A 163 9.07 -9.41 -11.70
N ARG A 164 8.92 -10.72 -11.90
CA ARG A 164 10.03 -11.52 -12.46
C ARG A 164 10.41 -10.96 -13.83
N ARG A 165 11.73 -10.94 -14.08
CA ARG A 165 12.35 -10.38 -15.29
C ARG A 165 11.63 -10.77 -16.58
N SER A 166 11.25 -12.05 -16.74
CA SER A 166 10.53 -12.55 -17.92
C SER A 166 9.22 -11.80 -18.20
N TYR A 167 8.44 -11.43 -17.17
CA TYR A 167 7.18 -10.72 -17.36
C TYR A 167 7.41 -9.22 -17.54
N VAL A 168 8.34 -8.62 -16.82
CA VAL A 168 8.71 -7.19 -16.96
C VAL A 168 9.23 -6.90 -18.37
N GLU A 169 10.11 -7.75 -18.91
CA GLU A 169 10.69 -7.57 -20.25
C GLU A 169 9.68 -7.87 -21.35
N THR A 170 8.89 -8.95 -21.23
CA THR A 170 7.93 -9.34 -22.29
C THR A 170 6.59 -8.61 -22.21
N ARG A 171 6.26 -8.02 -21.06
CA ARG A 171 4.97 -7.37 -20.73
C ARG A 171 3.77 -8.29 -20.94
N ARG A 172 3.96 -9.59 -20.82
CA ARG A 172 2.92 -10.61 -21.02
C ARG A 172 2.20 -10.90 -19.72
N TYR A 173 1.04 -10.27 -19.57
CA TYR A 173 0.13 -10.52 -18.46
C TYR A 173 -1.23 -10.97 -19.01
N ASN A 174 -1.83 -12.00 -18.42
CA ASN A 174 -3.17 -12.48 -18.77
C ASN A 174 -4.31 -11.59 -18.22
N TRP A 175 -3.94 -10.45 -17.63
CA TRP A 175 -4.87 -9.45 -17.13
C TRP A 175 -5.47 -8.62 -18.26
N LYS A 176 -6.76 -8.29 -18.13
CA LYS A 176 -7.46 -7.36 -19.04
C LYS A 176 -7.46 -5.91 -18.52
N LYS A 177 -7.10 -5.72 -17.25
CA LYS A 177 -7.03 -4.43 -16.55
C LYS A 177 -5.59 -4.12 -16.17
N THR A 178 -5.32 -2.87 -15.83
CA THR A 178 -4.03 -2.46 -15.26
C THR A 178 -4.01 -2.83 -13.78
N VAL A 179 -3.02 -3.62 -13.36
CA VAL A 179 -2.76 -3.90 -11.95
C VAL A 179 -1.88 -2.79 -11.38
N VAL A 180 -2.32 -2.17 -10.29
CA VAL A 180 -1.60 -1.13 -9.54
C VAL A 180 -1.26 -1.71 -8.17
N CYS A 181 0.03 -1.76 -7.83
CA CYS A 181 0.53 -2.44 -6.63
C CYS A 181 1.75 -1.77 -6.01
N GLY A 182 2.15 -2.26 -4.84
CA GLY A 182 3.28 -1.82 -4.03
C GLY A 182 4.21 -2.99 -3.68
N HIS A 183 4.54 -3.16 -2.40
CA HIS A 183 5.12 -4.33 -1.72
C HIS A 183 6.56 -4.73 -2.06
N THR A 184 6.97 -4.61 -3.32
CA THR A 184 8.32 -4.97 -3.77
C THR A 184 9.08 -3.70 -4.14
N PRO A 185 10.03 -3.27 -3.31
CA PRO A 185 10.70 -2.00 -3.51
C PRO A 185 11.58 -2.06 -4.75
N SER A 186 11.48 -1.02 -5.57
CA SER A 186 12.24 -0.81 -6.81
C SER A 186 12.82 0.60 -6.84
N PRO A 187 14.00 0.82 -7.44
CA PRO A 187 14.56 2.16 -7.54
C PRO A 187 13.65 3.19 -8.23
N ASP A 188 12.93 2.71 -9.24
CA ASP A 188 12.01 3.48 -10.05
C ASP A 188 10.64 2.81 -10.10
N ILE A 189 9.61 3.62 -10.33
CA ILE A 189 8.25 3.15 -10.60
C ILE A 189 8.25 2.31 -11.88
N ILE A 190 7.63 1.13 -11.80
CA ILE A 190 7.46 0.25 -12.94
C ILE A 190 6.09 0.53 -13.57
N ASN A 191 6.05 1.17 -14.75
CA ASN A 191 4.80 1.49 -15.46
C ASN A 191 4.80 0.86 -16.87
N LEU A 192 4.21 -0.33 -17.00
CA LEU A 192 4.31 -1.21 -18.18
C LEU A 192 2.97 -1.43 -18.90
N GLY A 193 2.06 -0.47 -18.84
CA GLY A 193 0.73 -0.60 -19.44
C GLY A 193 -0.20 -1.44 -18.58
N LYS A 194 0.01 -2.76 -18.48
CA LYS A 194 -0.80 -3.66 -17.62
C LYS A 194 -0.36 -3.72 -16.16
N LEU A 195 0.77 -3.11 -15.83
CA LEU A 195 1.33 -3.08 -14.48
C LEU A 195 1.76 -1.64 -14.14
N ILE A 196 1.44 -1.21 -12.93
CA ILE A 196 2.02 -0.05 -12.25
C ILE A 196 2.46 -0.51 -10.85
N SER A 197 3.77 -0.60 -10.59
CA SER A 197 4.29 -0.84 -9.23
C SER A 197 4.86 0.46 -8.67
N LEU A 198 4.38 0.88 -7.49
CA LEU A 198 4.66 2.16 -6.87
C LEU A 198 5.62 2.09 -5.68
N ASP A 199 5.99 0.90 -5.21
CA ASP A 199 6.91 0.82 -4.08
C ASP A 199 8.32 1.22 -4.50
N THR A 200 8.68 2.45 -4.16
CA THR A 200 10.03 3.02 -4.32
C THR A 200 10.80 3.08 -3.01
N GLY A 201 10.38 2.25 -2.05
CA GLY A 201 11.09 2.02 -0.81
C GLY A 201 11.14 3.27 0.07
N CYS A 202 9.99 3.88 0.36
CA CYS A 202 9.88 5.12 1.12
C CYS A 202 10.75 5.11 2.39
N VAL A 203 10.61 4.05 3.19
CA VAL A 203 11.28 3.92 4.50
C VAL A 203 12.79 3.73 4.44
N TYR A 204 13.34 3.31 3.30
CA TYR A 204 14.77 3.09 3.20
C TYR A 204 15.52 4.41 3.12
N ASP A 205 16.55 4.54 3.95
CA ASP A 205 17.49 5.65 3.91
C ASP A 205 18.83 5.22 3.28
N GLY A 206 19.67 6.20 2.96
CA GLY A 206 21.09 5.97 2.65
C GLY A 206 21.42 5.16 1.38
N THR A 207 20.42 4.79 0.56
CA THR A 207 20.64 4.14 -0.74
C THR A 207 20.39 5.14 -1.85
N ASP A 208 21.30 5.22 -2.83
CA ASP A 208 21.14 6.13 -3.98
C ASP A 208 19.92 5.79 -4.85
N SER A 209 19.28 4.63 -4.60
CA SER A 209 18.23 4.06 -5.42
C SER A 209 16.83 4.07 -4.78
N LEU A 210 16.66 3.98 -3.46
CA LEU A 210 15.35 3.97 -2.78
C LEU A 210 15.11 5.28 -2.00
N GLY A 211 14.14 5.28 -1.07
CA GLY A 211 13.89 6.42 -0.18
C GLY A 211 12.95 7.47 -0.76
N LYS A 212 12.00 7.04 -1.59
CA LYS A 212 10.93 7.91 -2.11
C LYS A 212 9.57 7.32 -1.80
N LEU A 213 8.63 8.18 -1.42
CA LEU A 213 7.21 7.83 -1.46
C LEU A 213 6.64 8.24 -2.82
N SER A 214 5.94 7.32 -3.47
CA SER A 214 5.43 7.48 -4.82
C SER A 214 3.92 7.43 -4.87
N ALA A 215 3.37 8.25 -5.76
CA ALA A 215 1.97 8.20 -6.14
C ALA A 215 1.81 8.25 -7.66
N VAL A 216 0.69 7.71 -8.14
CA VAL A 216 0.24 7.85 -9.52
C VAL A 216 -1.19 8.40 -9.56
N ILE A 217 -1.38 9.40 -10.39
CA ILE A 217 -2.68 10.00 -10.70
C ILE A 217 -3.24 9.31 -11.95
N LEU A 218 -4.44 8.75 -11.83
CA LEU A 218 -5.13 8.00 -12.87
C LEU A 218 -6.40 8.75 -13.33
N PRO A 219 -6.76 8.63 -14.63
CA PRO A 219 -6.21 7.70 -15.62
C PRO A 219 -4.93 8.18 -16.35
N GLU A 220 -4.45 9.40 -16.11
CA GLU A 220 -3.34 10.03 -16.85
C GLU A 220 -1.99 9.35 -16.64
N ARG A 221 -1.87 8.48 -15.62
CA ARG A 221 -0.62 7.84 -15.18
C ARG A 221 0.47 8.84 -14.84
N LYS A 222 0.10 10.01 -14.32
CA LYS A 222 1.05 11.04 -13.89
C LYS A 222 1.65 10.64 -12.55
N VAL A 223 2.96 10.49 -12.52
CA VAL A 223 3.73 10.14 -11.31
C VAL A 223 4.06 11.39 -10.51
N ILE A 224 3.95 11.29 -9.19
CA ILE A 224 4.46 12.26 -8.22
C ILE A 224 5.30 11.48 -7.19
N GLN A 225 6.46 12.01 -6.82
CA GLN A 225 7.32 11.42 -5.80
C GLN A 225 7.86 12.50 -4.87
N VAL A 226 8.06 12.14 -3.60
CA VAL A 226 8.80 12.95 -2.64
C VAL A 226 9.85 12.08 -1.95
N SER A 227 11.00 12.67 -1.61
CA SER A 227 12.05 11.97 -0.87
C SER A 227 11.66 11.81 0.60
N ASN A 228 12.14 10.74 1.23
CA ASN A 228 11.94 10.46 2.66
C ASN A 228 12.41 11.64 3.55
N GLN A 229 11.54 12.07 4.47
CA GLN A 229 11.78 13.12 5.47
C GLN A 229 11.84 12.60 6.92
N ASP A 230 11.50 11.33 7.16
CA ASP A 230 11.28 10.73 8.47
C ASP A 230 12.57 10.17 9.11
N ARG A 231 13.58 11.05 9.24
CA ARG A 231 14.86 10.76 9.88
C ARG A 231 14.76 10.46 11.38
#